data_AF-A0A962XM81-F1
#
_entry.id   AF-A0A962XM81-F1
#
_cell.length_a   1.000
_cell.length_b   1.000
_cell.length_c   1.000
_cell.angle_alpha   90.00
_cell.angle_beta   90.00
_cell.angle_gamma   90.00
#
_symmetry.space_group_name_H-M   'P 1'
#
loop_
_entity.id
_entity.type
_entity.pdbx_description
1 polymer ?
#
loop_
_entity_poly.entity_id
_entity_poly.type
_entity_poly.pdbx_seq_one_letter_code
_entity_poly.pdbx_strand_id
1 'polypeptide(L)'
;MTAAKKNILILLTALGMLPTVKASASPFCVDVQGMAPECYYLDADQCRRRAQEISGRCIVNMEEIELPTGYGNYCMVAPGGIIECMYPDYSGCDREARHNKGVCVYNPSAQTVPEPFKSDVDSIY
;
A
#
# COMPACT_ATOMS: atom_id res chain seq x y z
N MET A 1 44.02 -30.02 -57.33
CA MET A 1 42.87 -29.15 -57.00
C MET A 1 42.56 -29.31 -55.51
N THR A 2 42.08 -28.23 -54.91
CA THR A 2 42.37 -27.72 -53.57
C THR A 2 41.53 -28.32 -52.43
N ALA A 3 42.07 -28.22 -51.21
CA ALA A 3 41.58 -28.72 -49.93
C ALA A 3 40.17 -28.27 -49.51
N ALA A 4 39.40 -29.17 -48.89
CA ALA A 4 38.14 -28.87 -48.23
C ALA A 4 38.39 -28.32 -46.81
N LYS A 5 38.06 -27.03 -46.60
CA LYS A 5 38.14 -26.32 -45.32
C LYS A 5 37.05 -26.82 -44.36
N LYS A 6 37.49 -27.29 -43.19
CA LYS A 6 36.70 -27.54 -41.98
C LYS A 6 36.67 -26.24 -41.18
N ASN A 7 35.51 -25.65 -40.90
CA ASN A 7 35.29 -24.54 -39.95
C ASN A 7 33.79 -24.54 -39.57
N ILE A 8 33.40 -25.06 -38.40
CA ILE A 8 33.20 -24.33 -37.13
C ILE A 8 32.16 -23.21 -37.29
N LEU A 9 30.93 -23.49 -36.87
CA LEU A 9 29.97 -22.45 -36.48
C LEU A 9 29.61 -22.68 -35.01
N ILE A 10 30.22 -21.87 -34.16
CA ILE A 10 29.96 -21.79 -32.73
C ILE A 10 28.57 -21.17 -32.56
N LEU A 11 27.58 -21.95 -32.12
CA LEU A 11 26.30 -21.44 -31.64
C LEU A 11 26.55 -20.78 -30.28
N LEU A 12 26.86 -19.48 -30.31
CA LEU A 12 26.88 -18.60 -29.15
C LEU A 12 25.47 -18.51 -28.57
N THR A 13 25.24 -19.20 -27.47
CA THR A 13 24.05 -19.11 -26.63
C THR A 13 23.97 -17.68 -26.07
N ALA A 14 23.24 -16.81 -26.77
CA ALA A 14 22.86 -15.50 -26.27
C ALA A 14 21.90 -15.69 -25.09
N LEU A 15 22.46 -15.85 -23.89
CA LEU A 15 21.72 -15.83 -22.64
C LEU A 15 21.25 -14.39 -22.41
N GLY A 16 20.08 -14.07 -22.97
CA GLY A 16 19.47 -12.75 -22.87
C GLY A 16 19.29 -12.36 -21.41
N MET A 17 19.80 -11.18 -21.07
CA MET A 17 19.49 -10.49 -19.83
C MET A 17 17.98 -10.23 -19.81
N LEU A 18 17.22 -11.14 -19.19
CA LEU A 18 15.82 -10.91 -18.91
C LEU A 18 15.76 -9.76 -17.89
N PRO A 19 15.09 -8.63 -18.20
CA PRO A 19 14.92 -7.57 -17.23
C PRO A 19 14.15 -8.15 -16.04
N THR A 20 14.72 -8.03 -14.85
CA THR A 20 14.03 -8.33 -13.60
C THR A 20 12.93 -7.29 -13.44
N VAL A 21 11.73 -7.63 -13.91
CA VAL A 21 10.55 -6.82 -13.65
C VAL A 21 10.35 -6.84 -12.14
N LYS A 22 10.61 -5.71 -11.48
CA LYS A 22 10.21 -5.55 -10.09
C LYS A 22 8.69 -5.72 -10.09
N ALA A 23 8.22 -6.82 -9.49
CA ALA A 23 6.81 -6.98 -9.23
C ALA A 23 6.41 -5.81 -8.32
N SER A 24 5.66 -4.84 -8.85
CA SER A 24 5.08 -3.77 -8.04
C SER A 24 4.15 -4.47 -7.04
N ALA A 25 4.47 -4.42 -5.75
CA ALA A 25 3.58 -4.99 -4.77
C ALA A 25 2.30 -4.14 -4.74
N SER A 26 1.17 -4.79 -4.52
CA SER A 26 -0.12 -4.11 -4.54
C SER A 26 -0.35 -3.34 -3.23
N PRO A 27 -1.23 -2.32 -3.23
CA PRO A 27 -1.45 -1.45 -2.06
C PRO A 27 -2.13 -2.15 -0.88
N PHE A 28 -2.74 -3.32 -1.08
CA PHE A 28 -3.42 -4.06 -0.03
C PHE A 28 -2.88 -5.48 0.12
N CYS A 29 -2.81 -5.93 1.37
CA CYS A 29 -2.38 -7.27 1.74
C CYS A 29 -3.42 -8.00 2.57
N VAL A 30 -3.47 -9.31 2.44
CA VAL A 30 -4.14 -10.16 3.42
C VAL A 30 -3.14 -10.56 4.49
N ASP A 31 -3.43 -10.22 5.73
CA ASP A 31 -2.66 -10.56 6.93
C ASP A 31 -3.34 -11.71 7.68
N VAL A 32 -2.62 -12.81 7.86
CA VAL A 32 -3.06 -13.95 8.66
C VAL A 32 -2.03 -14.16 9.76
N GLN A 33 -2.51 -14.34 10.99
CA GLN A 33 -1.64 -14.49 12.15
C GLN A 33 -0.66 -15.66 11.95
N GLY A 34 0.64 -15.37 12.11
CA GLY A 34 1.70 -16.36 12.00
C GLY A 34 2.22 -16.62 10.57
N MET A 35 1.77 -15.85 9.58
CA MET A 35 2.25 -15.90 8.19
C MET A 35 2.68 -14.52 7.70
N ALA A 36 3.52 -14.48 6.66
CA ALA A 36 3.86 -13.24 5.98
C ALA A 36 2.62 -12.70 5.21
N PRO A 37 2.36 -11.39 5.20
CA PRO A 37 1.22 -10.83 4.46
C PRO A 37 1.29 -11.08 2.95
N GLU A 38 0.14 -11.37 2.33
CA GLU A 38 0.01 -11.57 0.89
C GLU A 38 -0.43 -10.28 0.19
N CYS A 39 0.52 -9.54 -0.40
CA CYS A 39 0.31 -8.18 -0.93
C CYS A 39 0.05 -8.11 -2.44
N TYR A 40 -1.04 -8.75 -2.90
CA TYR A 40 -1.37 -8.88 -4.33
C TYR A 40 -2.67 -8.16 -4.76
N TYR A 41 -3.29 -7.39 -3.87
CA TYR A 41 -4.63 -6.83 -4.10
C TYR A 41 -4.58 -5.33 -4.41
N LEU A 42 -5.04 -4.95 -5.60
CA LEU A 42 -5.23 -3.55 -6.00
C LEU A 42 -6.51 -2.92 -5.45
N ASP A 43 -7.42 -3.76 -4.97
CA ASP A 43 -8.78 -3.40 -4.53
C ASP A 43 -9.01 -3.99 -3.12
N ALA A 44 -9.44 -3.14 -2.17
CA ALA A 44 -9.62 -3.58 -0.79
C ALA A 44 -10.81 -4.54 -0.62
N ASP A 45 -11.81 -4.54 -1.49
CA ASP A 45 -12.91 -5.51 -1.44
C ASP A 45 -12.43 -6.91 -1.83
N GLN A 46 -11.55 -7.04 -2.83
CA GLN A 46 -10.92 -8.33 -3.15
C GLN A 46 -10.12 -8.86 -1.97
N CYS A 47 -9.30 -7.99 -1.38
CA CYS A 47 -8.52 -8.28 -0.18
C CYS A 47 -9.41 -8.68 1.00
N ARG A 48 -10.50 -7.94 1.28
CA ARG A 48 -11.47 -8.25 2.34
C ARG A 48 -12.16 -9.59 2.13
N ARG A 49 -12.60 -9.90 0.90
CA ARG A 49 -13.22 -11.20 0.60
C ARG A 49 -12.25 -12.34 0.86
N ARG A 50 -11.01 -12.22 0.38
CA ARG A 50 -10.00 -13.25 0.64
C ARG A 50 -9.70 -13.40 2.12
N ALA A 51 -9.52 -12.27 2.82
CA ALA A 51 -9.29 -12.26 4.25
C ALA A 51 -10.43 -12.99 5.00
N GLN A 52 -11.69 -12.79 4.60
CA GLN A 52 -12.84 -13.51 5.18
C GLN A 52 -12.77 -15.03 4.93
N GLU A 53 -12.38 -15.46 3.74
CA GLU A 53 -12.25 -16.90 3.41
C GLU A 53 -11.22 -17.64 4.28
N ILE A 54 -10.14 -16.95 4.66
CA ILE A 54 -9.01 -17.55 5.39
C ILE A 54 -8.89 -17.05 6.84
N SER A 55 -9.92 -16.39 7.36
CA SER A 55 -9.92 -15.80 8.72
C SER A 55 -8.76 -14.83 8.98
N GLY A 56 -8.35 -14.09 7.95
CA GLY A 56 -7.34 -13.03 8.01
C GLY A 56 -7.95 -11.63 8.12
N ARG A 57 -7.11 -10.62 7.91
CA ARG A 57 -7.47 -9.20 7.86
C ARG A 57 -6.96 -8.58 6.58
N CYS A 58 -7.71 -7.63 6.03
CA CYS A 58 -7.21 -6.80 4.95
C CYS A 58 -6.46 -5.59 5.53
N ILE A 59 -5.21 -5.40 5.16
CA ILE A 59 -4.33 -4.31 5.63
C ILE A 59 -3.73 -3.54 4.45
N VAL A 60 -3.22 -2.34 4.73
CA VAL A 60 -2.44 -1.55 3.77
C VAL A 60 -1.02 -2.10 3.68
N ASN A 61 -0.47 -2.17 2.47
CA ASN A 61 0.93 -2.49 2.23
C ASN A 61 1.80 -1.25 2.51
N MET A 62 2.37 -1.16 3.71
CA MET A 62 3.23 -0.03 4.08
C MET A 62 4.61 -0.03 3.42
N GLU A 63 4.97 -1.09 2.68
CA GLU A 63 6.20 -1.11 1.88
C GLU A 63 6.04 -0.32 0.57
N GLU A 64 4.80 -0.17 0.09
CA GLU A 64 4.46 0.55 -1.16
C GLU A 64 3.74 1.88 -0.90
N ILE A 65 3.15 2.04 0.29
CA ILE A 65 2.38 3.22 0.67
C ILE A 65 3.09 4.00 1.77
N GLU A 66 3.47 5.23 1.44
CA GLU A 66 3.89 6.23 2.43
C GLU A 66 2.70 7.08 2.84
N LEU A 67 2.35 7.07 4.13
CA LEU A 67 1.29 7.91 4.65
C LEU A 67 1.77 9.37 4.78
N PRO A 68 1.04 10.36 4.24
CA PRO A 68 1.39 11.75 4.41
C PRO A 68 1.21 12.17 5.86
N THR A 69 1.97 13.19 6.28
CA THR A 69 1.68 13.89 7.52
C THR A 69 0.28 14.49 7.45
N GLY A 70 -0.54 14.26 8.49
CA GLY A 70 -1.94 14.68 8.51
C GLY A 70 -2.38 15.10 9.91
N TYR A 71 -3.58 15.69 10.00
CA TYR A 71 -4.17 16.12 11.26
C TYR A 71 -4.98 15.01 11.95
N GLY A 72 -5.41 14.00 11.18
CA GLY A 72 -6.16 12.86 11.69
C GLY A 72 -5.26 11.75 12.23
N ASN A 73 -5.72 11.09 13.30
CA ASN A 73 -5.10 9.88 13.85
C ASN A 73 -5.21 8.68 12.89
N TYR A 74 -6.05 8.77 11.86
CA TYR A 74 -6.29 7.71 10.91
C TYR A 74 -6.29 8.24 9.47
N CYS A 75 -5.83 7.39 8.56
CA CYS A 75 -5.85 7.61 7.12
C CYS A 75 -6.76 6.58 6.44
N MET A 76 -7.57 7.05 5.49
CA MET A 76 -8.15 6.17 4.49
C MET A 76 -7.14 5.98 3.34
N VAL A 77 -6.91 4.73 2.94
CA VAL A 77 -6.13 4.39 1.73
C VAL A 77 -7.04 3.68 0.76
N ALA A 78 -7.27 4.29 -0.41
CA ALA A 78 -8.15 3.78 -1.45
C ALA A 78 -7.36 3.38 -2.72
N PRO A 79 -7.97 2.62 -3.65
CA PRO A 79 -7.32 2.21 -4.90
C PRO A 79 -6.77 3.41 -5.69
N GLY A 80 -5.68 3.19 -6.43
CA GLY A 80 -5.02 4.25 -7.20
C GLY A 80 -4.15 5.20 -6.37
N GLY A 81 -3.86 4.85 -5.11
CA GLY A 81 -2.95 5.63 -4.25
C GLY A 81 -3.59 6.87 -3.63
N ILE A 82 -4.93 6.91 -3.57
CA ILE A 82 -5.65 8.01 -2.91
C ILE A 82 -5.53 7.81 -1.41
N ILE A 83 -4.96 8.79 -0.71
CA ILE A 83 -4.72 8.74 0.73
C ILE A 83 -5.29 10.01 1.38
N GLU A 84 -6.12 9.83 2.41
CA GLU A 84 -6.74 10.93 3.16
C GLU A 84 -6.52 10.74 4.67
N CYS A 85 -5.69 11.59 5.27
CA CYS A 85 -5.30 11.52 6.69
C CYS A 85 -5.96 12.59 7.55
N MET A 86 -7.28 12.73 7.43
CA MET A 86 -8.07 13.75 8.14
C MET A 86 -8.98 13.18 9.23
N TYR A 87 -9.00 11.86 9.43
CA TYR A 87 -9.98 11.22 10.29
C TYR A 87 -9.50 11.20 11.75
N PRO A 88 -10.28 11.80 12.69
CA PRO A 88 -9.89 11.84 14.10
C PRO A 88 -10.05 10.47 14.78
N ASP A 89 -10.98 9.65 14.30
CA ASP A 89 -11.32 8.34 14.85
C ASP A 89 -11.44 7.25 13.77
N TYR A 90 -11.24 6.00 14.20
CA TYR A 90 -11.27 4.83 13.32
C TYR A 90 -12.65 4.61 12.68
N SER A 91 -13.74 4.92 13.39
CA SER A 91 -15.10 4.60 12.91
C SER A 91 -15.52 5.46 11.72
N GLY A 92 -15.16 6.74 11.73
CA GLY A 92 -15.34 7.65 10.60
C GLY A 92 -14.52 7.21 9.40
N CYS A 93 -13.25 6.89 9.66
CA CYS A 93 -12.31 6.42 8.65
C CYS A 93 -12.72 5.07 8.02
N ASP A 94 -13.12 4.07 8.80
CA ASP A 94 -13.55 2.76 8.28
C ASP A 94 -14.83 2.87 7.44
N ARG A 95 -15.77 3.72 7.86
CA ARG A 95 -16.99 3.98 7.09
C ARG A 95 -16.66 4.54 5.70
N GLU A 96 -15.82 5.56 5.63
CA GLU A 96 -15.43 6.19 4.37
C GLU A 96 -14.54 5.27 3.52
N ALA A 97 -13.64 4.53 4.17
CA ALA A 97 -12.83 3.52 3.51
C ALA A 97 -13.69 2.43 2.86
N ARG A 98 -14.76 1.95 3.51
CA ARG A 98 -15.69 0.99 2.88
C ARG A 98 -16.42 1.60 1.70
N HIS A 99 -16.84 2.86 1.80
CA HIS A 99 -17.49 3.56 0.70
C HIS A 99 -16.58 3.68 -0.53
N ASN A 100 -15.31 4.01 -0.31
CA ASN A 100 -14.30 4.21 -1.36
C ASN A 100 -13.47 2.96 -1.69
N LYS A 101 -13.91 1.77 -1.26
CA LYS A 101 -13.21 0.49 -1.50
C LYS A 101 -11.74 0.49 -1.03
N GLY A 102 -11.47 1.20 0.04
CA GLY A 102 -10.19 1.31 0.70
C GLY A 102 -10.12 0.61 2.06
N VAL A 103 -9.01 0.83 2.76
CA VAL A 103 -8.72 0.37 4.12
C VAL A 103 -8.44 1.57 5.02
N CYS A 104 -8.98 1.56 6.23
CA CYS A 104 -8.62 2.52 7.26
C CYS A 104 -7.38 2.06 8.01
N VAL A 105 -6.41 2.95 8.19
CA VAL A 105 -5.15 2.65 8.88
C VAL A 105 -4.76 3.76 9.85
N TYR A 106 -4.06 3.40 10.92
CA TYR A 106 -3.53 4.37 11.89
C TYR A 106 -2.44 5.22 11.24
N ASN A 107 -2.46 6.53 11.53
CA ASN A 107 -1.47 7.49 11.10
C ASN A 107 -0.44 7.74 12.22
N PRO A 108 0.75 7.12 12.20
CA PRO A 108 1.77 7.39 13.21
C PRO A 108 2.36 8.80 13.11
N SER A 109 2.16 9.47 11.97
CA SER A 109 2.62 10.82 11.67
C SER A 109 1.52 11.87 11.87
N ALA A 110 0.48 11.53 12.63
CA ALA A 110 -0.55 12.50 12.99
C ALA A 110 0.10 13.67 13.76
N GLN A 111 -0.04 14.87 13.22
CA GLN A 111 0.31 16.06 13.97
C GLN A 111 -0.66 16.14 15.15
N THR A 112 -0.12 16.14 16.36
CA THR A 112 -0.87 16.69 17.48
C THR A 112 -1.17 18.13 17.09
N VAL A 113 -2.42 18.45 16.76
CA VAL A 113 -2.84 19.85 16.65
C VAL A 113 -2.38 20.48 17.96
N PRO A 114 -1.45 21.46 17.94
CA PRO A 114 -1.12 22.19 19.15
C PRO A 114 -2.46 22.69 19.71
N GLU A 115 -2.77 22.39 20.97
CA GLU A 115 -4.04 22.78 21.57
C GLU A 115 -4.38 24.21 21.12
N PRO A 116 -5.56 24.44 20.52
CA PRO A 116 -5.81 25.71 19.89
C PRO A 116 -5.69 26.80 20.93
N PHE A 117 -4.94 27.85 20.57
CA PHE A 117 -5.26 29.24 20.84
C PHE A 117 -6.53 29.36 21.69
N LYS A 118 -6.36 29.35 23.02
CA LYS A 118 -7.39 29.76 23.95
C LYS A 118 -7.75 31.15 23.46
N SER A 119 -8.85 31.28 22.75
CA SER A 119 -9.27 32.58 22.25
C SER A 119 -9.39 33.45 23.50
N ASP A 120 -8.62 34.54 23.58
CA ASP A 120 -8.70 35.55 24.64
C ASP A 120 -10.06 36.29 24.57
N VAL A 121 -11.16 35.56 24.46
CA VAL A 121 -12.55 36.02 24.45
C VAL A 121 -13.07 36.13 25.89
N ASP A 122 -12.21 35.97 26.89
CA ASP A 122 -12.51 36.25 28.30
C ASP A 122 -11.94 37.60 28.78
N SER A 123 -11.38 38.44 27.90
CA SER A 123 -10.79 39.75 28.26
C SER A 123 -11.65 40.96 27.88
N ILE A 124 -12.94 40.77 27.58
CA ILE A 124 -13.88 41.87 27.24
C ILE A 124 -15.18 41.80 28.09
N TYR A 125 -15.08 41.45 29.37
CA TYR A 125 -16.14 41.73 30.35
C TYR A 125 -15.57 42.17 31.70
#